data_AF-A0A1K1PS29-F1
#
_entry.id   AF-A0A1K1PS29-F1
#
_cell.length_a   1.000
_cell.length_b   1.000
_cell.length_c   1.000
_cell.angle_alpha   90.00
_cell.angle_beta   90.00
_cell.angle_gamma   90.00
#
_symmetry.space_group_name_H-M   'P 1'
#
loop_
_entity.id
_entity.type
_entity.pdbx_description
1 polymer ?
#
loop_
_entity_poly.entity_id
_entity_poly.type
_entity_poly.pdbx_seq_one_letter_code
_entity_poly.pdbx_strand_id
1 'polypeptide(L)'
;MPELMTLVTFAASWVVLSVGHTLADHVGGQTDRQAARKGAPTAAEVAAGASPRRGWAANLAHVAQYHAVLMLLGFAAWLALPLPWSTRGVLAALVWSAGTHAFLDRRWPVRWLLNRLRQGRFARQADNGLNGMYLADQALHGLALGIAAVALAVIP
;
A
#
# COMPACT_ATOMS: atom_id res chain seq x y z
N MET A 1 -28.57 -13.70 -6.21
CA MET A 1 -28.34 -12.24 -6.40
C MET A 1 -27.39 -11.60 -5.38
N PRO A 2 -27.43 -11.88 -4.06
CA PRO A 2 -26.51 -11.23 -3.10
C PRO A 2 -25.03 -11.51 -3.38
N GLU A 3 -24.69 -12.75 -3.79
CA GLU A 3 -23.32 -13.12 -4.17
C GLU A 3 -22.78 -12.28 -5.36
N LEU A 4 -23.63 -12.02 -6.36
CA LEU A 4 -23.26 -11.18 -7.50
C LEU A 4 -22.95 -9.74 -7.05
N MET A 5 -23.74 -9.19 -6.12
CA MET A 5 -23.48 -7.85 -5.57
C MET A 5 -22.18 -7.80 -4.76
N THR A 6 -21.86 -8.83 -3.99
CA THR A 6 -20.58 -8.94 -3.30
C THR A 6 -19.41 -8.96 -4.29
N LEU A 7 -19.48 -9.77 -5.35
CA LEU A 7 -18.43 -9.87 -6.36
C LEU A 7 -18.23 -8.55 -7.13
N VAL A 8 -19.34 -7.89 -7.52
CA VAL A 8 -19.28 -6.59 -8.21
C VAL A 8 -18.73 -5.50 -7.28
N THR A 9 -19.15 -5.48 -6.01
CA THR A 9 -18.63 -4.52 -5.02
C THR A 9 -17.14 -4.73 -4.80
N PHE A 10 -16.69 -5.98 -4.67
CA PHE A 10 -15.28 -6.32 -4.57
C PHE A 10 -14.50 -5.80 -5.80
N ALA A 11 -14.97 -6.12 -7.01
CA ALA A 11 -14.28 -5.73 -8.24
C ALA A 11 -14.20 -4.21 -8.41
N ALA A 12 -15.31 -3.49 -8.19
CA ALA A 12 -15.34 -2.04 -8.28
C ALA A 12 -14.44 -1.39 -7.21
N SER A 13 -14.48 -1.88 -5.97
CA SER A 13 -13.63 -1.39 -4.87
C SER A 13 -12.15 -1.63 -5.18
N TRP A 14 -11.80 -2.81 -5.69
CA TRP A 14 -10.45 -3.15 -6.09
C TRP A 14 -9.92 -2.18 -7.16
N VAL A 15 -10.72 -1.86 -8.17
CA VAL A 15 -10.34 -0.91 -9.22
C VAL A 15 -10.10 0.49 -8.63
N VAL A 16 -11.02 0.99 -7.82
CA VAL A 16 -10.89 2.32 -7.18
C VAL A 16 -9.63 2.38 -6.31
N LEU A 17 -9.42 1.37 -5.46
CA LEU A 17 -8.26 1.30 -4.59
C LEU A 17 -6.95 1.16 -5.38
N SER A 18 -6.92 0.36 -6.45
CA SER A 18 -5.72 0.16 -7.27
C SER A 18 -5.31 1.44 -8.00
N VAL A 19 -6.28 2.13 -8.62
CA VAL A 19 -6.02 3.43 -9.27
C VAL A 19 -5.56 4.46 -8.24
N GLY A 20 -6.24 4.51 -7.09
CA GLY A 20 -5.89 5.41 -6.00
C GLY A 20 -4.47 5.17 -5.50
N HIS A 21 -4.08 3.91 -5.32
CA HIS A 21 -2.73 3.53 -4.90
C HIS A 21 -1.66 3.99 -5.89
N THR A 22 -1.86 3.73 -7.19
CA THR A 22 -0.91 4.17 -8.22
C THR A 22 -0.73 5.69 -8.20
N LEU A 23 -1.81 6.47 -8.12
CA LEU A 23 -1.72 7.93 -8.06
C LEU A 23 -1.09 8.42 -6.76
N ALA A 24 -1.42 7.80 -5.64
CA ALA A 24 -0.94 8.19 -4.33
C ALA A 24 0.58 7.91 -4.17
N ASP A 25 1.08 6.76 -4.63
CA ASP A 25 2.49 6.41 -4.47
C ASP A 25 3.43 7.09 -5.47
N HIS A 26 2.93 7.47 -6.65
CA HIS A 26 3.79 7.88 -7.77
C HIS A 26 3.58 9.31 -8.23
N VAL A 27 2.47 9.96 -7.87
CA VAL A 27 2.13 11.28 -8.41
C VAL A 27 1.83 12.29 -7.30
N GLY A 28 0.82 12.03 -6.47
CA GLY A 28 0.24 13.07 -5.59
C GLY A 28 0.35 12.83 -4.08
N GLY A 29 0.56 11.58 -3.65
CA GLY A 29 0.58 11.21 -2.21
C GLY A 29 1.99 10.99 -1.64
N GLN A 30 3.03 11.26 -2.43
CA GLN A 30 4.41 11.04 -2.02
C GLN A 30 5.35 12.11 -2.58
N THR A 31 6.19 12.65 -1.70
CA THR A 31 7.30 13.55 -2.02
C THR A 31 8.63 12.80 -2.12
N ASP A 32 9.61 13.36 -2.83
CA ASP A 32 10.97 12.80 -2.91
C ASP A 32 11.60 12.55 -1.54
N ARG A 33 11.38 13.49 -0.60
CA ARG A 33 11.88 13.36 0.78
C ARG A 33 11.29 12.14 1.48
N GLN A 34 10.02 11.85 1.26
CA GLN A 34 9.38 10.67 1.83
C GLN A 34 9.88 9.40 1.16
N ALA A 35 9.90 9.37 -0.18
CA ALA A 35 10.38 8.23 -0.96
C ALA A 35 11.80 7.81 -0.57
N ALA A 36 12.68 8.79 -0.35
CA ALA A 36 14.08 8.57 0.05
C ALA A 36 14.23 8.11 1.50
N ARG A 37 13.32 8.49 2.41
CA ARG A 37 13.50 8.30 3.87
C ARG A 37 12.57 7.27 4.49
N LYS A 38 11.43 6.94 3.88
CA LYS A 38 10.41 6.05 4.46
C LYS A 38 10.90 4.61 4.69
N GLY A 39 11.88 4.16 3.91
CA GLY A 39 12.53 2.86 4.07
C GLY A 39 13.81 2.87 4.93
N ALA A 40 14.29 4.04 5.37
CA ALA A 40 15.46 4.14 6.23
C ALA A 40 15.10 3.73 7.67
N PRO A 41 16.04 3.25 8.50
CA PRO A 41 17.42 2.87 8.12
C PRO A 41 17.47 1.49 7.45
N THR A 42 18.51 1.25 6.66
CA THR A 42 18.86 -0.10 6.21
C THR A 42 19.43 -0.95 7.35
N ALA A 43 19.46 -2.27 7.20
CA ALA A 43 20.05 -3.17 8.20
C ALA A 43 21.53 -2.87 8.48
N ALA A 44 22.31 -2.48 7.46
CA ALA A 44 23.70 -2.10 7.62
C ALA A 44 23.85 -0.82 8.44
N GLU A 45 22.98 0.16 8.23
CA GLU A 45 22.99 1.40 9.02
C GLU A 45 22.60 1.15 10.48
N VAL A 46 21.65 0.24 10.74
CA VAL A 46 21.32 -0.17 12.11
C VAL A 46 22.52 -0.86 12.77
N ALA A 47 23.21 -1.75 12.05
CA ALA A 47 24.44 -2.39 12.53
C ALA A 47 25.56 -1.36 12.83
N ALA A 48 25.58 -0.24 12.10
CA ALA A 48 26.46 0.90 12.34
C ALA A 48 25.96 1.88 13.44
N GLY A 49 24.89 1.54 14.17
CA GLY A 49 24.38 2.31 15.31
C GLY A 49 23.21 3.26 15.00
N ALA A 50 22.67 3.28 13.78
CA ALA A 50 21.50 4.08 13.48
C ALA A 50 20.25 3.55 14.21
N SER A 51 19.45 4.46 14.76
CA SER A 51 18.17 4.08 15.40
C SER A 51 17.23 3.37 14.41
N PRO A 52 16.68 2.19 14.75
CA PRO A 52 15.65 1.51 13.93
C PRO A 52 14.39 2.35 13.71
N ARG A 53 14.17 3.37 14.56
CA ARG A 53 13.04 4.29 14.46
C ARG A 53 13.25 5.40 13.43
N ARG A 54 14.45 5.57 12.88
CA ARG A 54 14.72 6.55 11.82
C ARG A 54 13.79 6.27 10.62
N GLY A 55 13.35 7.32 9.94
CA GLY A 55 12.46 7.20 8.77
C GLY A 55 10.97 7.00 9.06
N TRP A 56 10.56 6.60 10.27
CA TRP A 56 9.13 6.41 10.58
C TRP A 56 8.29 7.67 10.44
N ALA A 57 8.81 8.84 10.82
CA ALA A 57 8.09 10.10 10.62
C ALA A 57 7.83 10.37 9.13
N ALA A 58 8.80 10.09 8.25
CA ALA A 58 8.63 10.23 6.81
C ALA A 58 7.63 9.20 6.27
N ASN A 59 7.67 7.97 6.78
CA ASN A 59 6.76 6.91 6.43
C ASN A 59 5.30 7.23 6.81
N LEU A 60 5.05 7.63 8.06
CA LEU A 60 3.72 7.97 8.54
C LEU A 60 3.17 9.22 7.84
N ALA A 61 4.02 10.21 7.55
CA ALA A 61 3.61 11.37 6.75
C ALA A 61 3.17 10.96 5.34
N HIS A 62 3.90 10.03 4.71
CA HIS A 62 3.50 9.49 3.41
C HIS A 62 2.20 8.69 3.52
N VAL A 63 2.07 7.78 4.48
CA VAL A 63 0.83 7.01 4.69
C VAL A 63 -0.37 7.93 4.89
N ALA A 64 -0.21 9.04 5.62
CA ALA A 64 -1.27 10.04 5.78
C ALA A 64 -1.67 10.72 4.46
N GLN A 65 -0.70 11.19 3.67
CA GLN A 65 -0.95 11.81 2.37
C GLN A 65 -1.52 10.82 1.35
N TYR A 66 -0.98 9.60 1.35
CA TYR A 66 -1.48 8.48 0.57
C TYR A 66 -2.97 8.23 0.85
N HIS A 67 -3.35 8.14 2.12
CA HIS A 67 -4.75 7.91 2.49
C HIS A 67 -5.63 9.13 2.19
N ALA A 68 -5.11 10.36 2.22
CA ALA A 68 -5.86 11.52 1.77
C ALA A 68 -6.24 11.41 0.27
N VAL A 69 -5.32 10.96 -0.58
CA VAL A 69 -5.60 10.70 -2.01
C VAL A 69 -6.61 9.57 -2.19
N LEU A 70 -6.45 8.45 -1.47
CA LEU A 70 -7.39 7.33 -1.51
C LEU A 70 -8.79 7.74 -1.04
N MET A 71 -8.90 8.52 0.03
CA MET A 71 -10.19 9.00 0.53
C MET A 71 -10.86 9.94 -0.46
N LEU A 72 -10.11 10.83 -1.11
CA LEU A 72 -10.65 11.71 -2.15
C LEU A 72 -11.23 10.92 -3.33
N LEU A 73 -10.47 9.95 -3.84
CA LEU A 73 -10.90 9.13 -4.99
C LEU A 73 -12.01 8.16 -4.60
N GLY A 74 -11.92 7.54 -3.43
CA GLY A 74 -12.97 6.69 -2.88
C GLY A 74 -14.28 7.45 -2.70
N PHE A 75 -14.22 8.67 -2.16
CA PHE A 75 -15.39 9.53 -2.02
C PHE A 75 -15.98 9.93 -3.39
N ALA A 76 -15.15 10.30 -4.35
CA ALA A 76 -15.61 10.59 -5.71
C ALA A 76 -16.28 9.37 -6.37
N ALA A 77 -15.70 8.17 -6.21
CA ALA A 77 -16.29 6.94 -6.72
C ALA A 77 -17.61 6.61 -6.02
N TRP A 78 -17.71 6.79 -4.71
CA TRP A 78 -18.93 6.59 -3.94
C TRP A 78 -20.06 7.54 -4.36
N LEU A 79 -19.75 8.78 -4.74
CA LEU A 79 -20.74 9.71 -5.28
C LEU A 79 -21.19 9.32 -6.70
N ALA A 80 -20.29 8.77 -7.51
CA ALA A 80 -20.55 8.48 -8.92
C ALA A 80 -21.10 7.08 -9.19
N LEU A 81 -20.86 6.12 -8.29
CA LEU A 81 -21.17 4.70 -8.45
C LEU A 81 -22.03 4.22 -7.27
N PRO A 82 -22.94 3.26 -7.48
CA PRO A 82 -23.76 2.68 -6.41
C PRO A 82 -22.96 1.69 -5.56
N LEU A 83 -21.91 2.16 -4.89
CA LEU A 83 -21.03 1.35 -4.05
C LEU A 83 -21.66 1.19 -2.66
N PRO A 84 -22.08 -0.03 -2.27
CA PRO A 84 -22.77 -0.26 -0.99
C PRO A 84 -21.77 -0.37 0.18
N TRP A 85 -20.82 0.56 0.25
CA TRP A 85 -19.81 0.58 1.31
C TRP A 85 -20.43 0.99 2.65
N SER A 86 -20.30 0.14 3.65
CA SER A 86 -20.65 0.50 5.02
C SER A 86 -19.53 1.27 5.72
N THR A 87 -19.88 2.04 6.74
CA THR A 87 -18.89 2.73 7.59
C THR A 87 -17.92 1.74 8.22
N ARG A 88 -18.38 0.55 8.63
CA ARG A 88 -17.52 -0.46 9.26
C ARG A 88 -16.57 -1.10 8.25
N GLY A 89 -17.03 -1.39 7.04
CA GLY A 89 -16.21 -1.90 5.95
C GLY A 89 -15.13 -0.89 5.55
N VAL A 90 -15.49 0.39 5.45
CA VAL A 90 -14.53 1.47 5.18
C VAL A 90 -13.49 1.58 6.28
N LEU A 91 -13.89 1.58 7.56
CA LEU A 91 -12.93 1.64 8.67
C LEU A 91 -11.99 0.43 8.71
N ALA A 92 -12.52 -0.78 8.48
CA ALA A 92 -11.72 -2.00 8.43
C ALA A 92 -10.70 -1.95 7.28
N ALA A 93 -11.14 -1.53 6.08
CA ALA A 93 -10.28 -1.36 4.92
C ALA A 93 -9.19 -0.30 5.15
N LEU A 94 -9.52 0.84 5.78
CA LEU A 94 -8.57 1.89 6.12
C LEU A 94 -7.53 1.42 7.12
N VAL A 95 -7.93 0.76 8.21
CA VAL A 95 -6.99 0.25 9.23
C VAL A 95 -6.06 -0.79 8.61
N TRP A 96 -6.60 -1.70 7.81
CA TRP A 96 -5.82 -2.72 7.11
C TRP A 96 -4.83 -2.09 6.12
N SER A 97 -5.31 -1.20 5.26
CA SER A 97 -4.49 -0.48 4.28
C SER A 97 -3.39 0.32 4.96
N ALA A 98 -3.72 1.17 5.94
CA ALA A 98 -2.72 2.00 6.63
C ALA A 98 -1.68 1.16 7.37
N GLY A 99 -2.09 0.10 8.06
CA GLY A 99 -1.17 -0.77 8.80
C GLY A 99 -0.22 -1.52 7.87
N THR A 100 -0.76 -2.15 6.82
CA THR A 100 0.05 -2.90 5.85
C THR A 100 0.96 -1.99 5.04
N HIS A 101 0.47 -0.84 4.57
CA HIS A 101 1.26 0.14 3.83
C HIS A 101 2.42 0.67 4.67
N ALA A 102 2.14 1.10 5.91
CA ALA A 102 3.16 1.55 6.83
C ALA A 102 4.22 0.48 7.12
N PHE A 103 3.83 -0.80 7.18
CA PHE A 103 4.76 -1.90 7.42
C PHE A 103 5.61 -2.23 6.18
N LEU A 104 4.99 -2.38 5.02
CA LEU A 104 5.65 -2.74 3.76
C LEU A 104 6.63 -1.67 3.30
N ASP A 105 6.28 -0.38 3.45
CA ASP A 105 7.12 0.75 3.09
C ASP A 105 8.44 0.86 3.86
N ARG A 106 8.57 0.10 4.96
CA ARG A 106 9.85 -0.07 5.65
C ARG A 106 10.84 -0.88 4.82
N ARG A 107 10.42 -1.49 3.71
CA ARG A 107 11.17 -2.25 2.67
C ARG A 107 11.94 -3.48 3.15
N TRP A 108 12.33 -3.54 4.42
CA TRP A 108 12.95 -4.71 5.01
C TRP A 108 12.02 -5.94 5.02
N PRO A 109 10.68 -5.84 5.22
CA PRO A 109 9.81 -7.03 5.18
C PRO A 109 9.76 -7.62 3.78
N VAL A 110 9.64 -6.77 2.76
CA VAL A 110 9.66 -7.16 1.34
C VAL A 110 10.98 -7.85 1.00
N ARG A 111 12.11 -7.26 1.39
CA ARG A 111 13.45 -7.85 1.16
C ARG A 111 13.61 -9.19 1.87
N TRP A 112 13.14 -9.28 3.11
CA TRP A 112 13.16 -10.52 3.88
C TRP A 112 12.36 -11.61 3.17
N LEU A 113 11.14 -11.29 2.72
CA LEU A 113 10.29 -12.24 1.99
C LEU A 113 10.96 -12.73 0.71
N LEU A 114 11.46 -11.82 -0.14
CA LEU A 114 12.15 -12.18 -1.36
C LEU A 114 13.36 -13.09 -1.10
N ASN A 115 14.15 -12.80 -0.06
CA ASN A 115 15.28 -13.66 0.31
C ASN A 115 14.82 -15.06 0.77
N ARG A 116 13.72 -15.15 1.53
CA ARG A 116 13.14 -16.44 1.96
C ARG A 116 12.60 -17.26 0.78
N LEU A 117 12.07 -16.58 -0.23
CA LEU A 117 11.62 -17.19 -1.49
C LEU A 117 12.76 -17.43 -2.49
N ARG A 118 14.03 -17.26 -2.08
CA ARG A 118 15.23 -17.43 -2.93
C ARG A 118 15.30 -16.45 -4.12
N GLN A 119 14.60 -15.33 -4.04
CA GLN A 119 14.57 -14.24 -5.02
C GLN A 119 15.54 -13.09 -4.67
N GLY A 120 16.61 -13.37 -3.92
CA GLY A 120 17.56 -12.35 -3.48
C GLY A 120 18.27 -11.61 -4.63
N ARG A 121 18.43 -12.24 -5.80
CA ARG A 121 18.92 -11.56 -7.02
C ARG A 121 17.95 -10.50 -7.51
N PHE A 122 16.66 -10.83 -7.59
CA PHE A 122 15.61 -9.89 -7.96
C PHE A 122 15.51 -8.73 -6.97
N ALA A 123 15.65 -9.00 -5.66
CA ALA A 123 15.71 -7.96 -4.63
C ALA A 123 16.89 -6.99 -4.74
N ARG A 124 17.91 -7.29 -5.57
CA ARG A 124 19.04 -6.40 -5.85
C ARG A 124 18.96 -5.75 -7.23
N GLN A 125 17.99 -6.14 -8.06
CA GLN A 125 17.86 -5.62 -9.42
C GLN A 125 17.39 -4.17 -9.40
N ALA A 126 18.11 -3.31 -10.10
CA ALA A 126 17.86 -1.86 -10.22
C ALA A 126 18.36 -1.29 -11.56
N ASP A 127 18.54 -2.15 -12.57
CA ASP A 127 19.11 -1.83 -13.88
C ASP A 127 18.06 -1.91 -15.01
N ASN A 128 18.36 -1.30 -16.16
CA ASN A 128 17.53 -1.34 -17.37
C ASN A 128 16.07 -0.88 -17.17
N GLY A 129 15.85 0.07 -16.26
CA GLY A 129 14.50 0.56 -15.93
C GLY A 129 13.68 -0.36 -15.02
N LEU A 130 14.24 -1.47 -14.55
CA LEU A 130 13.58 -2.40 -13.64
C LEU A 130 14.15 -2.26 -12.23
N ASN A 131 13.26 -2.23 -11.24
CA ASN A 131 13.64 -2.25 -9.83
C ASN A 131 12.86 -3.34 -9.10
N GLY A 132 13.53 -4.45 -8.75
CA GLY A 132 12.85 -5.62 -8.21
C GLY A 132 12.29 -5.41 -6.80
N MET A 133 12.94 -4.58 -5.97
CA MET A 133 12.38 -4.20 -4.66
C MET A 133 11.10 -3.40 -4.83
N TYR A 134 11.10 -2.42 -5.73
CA TYR A 134 9.94 -1.59 -6.02
C TYR A 134 8.78 -2.42 -6.61
N LEU A 135 9.04 -3.29 -7.58
CA LEU A 135 8.01 -4.14 -8.17
C LEU A 135 7.40 -5.11 -7.15
N ALA A 136 8.23 -5.72 -6.30
CA ALA A 136 7.74 -6.60 -5.24
C ALA A 136 6.93 -5.85 -4.17
N ASP A 137 7.39 -4.65 -3.81
CA ASP A 137 6.69 -3.76 -2.89
C ASP A 137 5.30 -3.39 -3.42
N GLN A 138 5.20 -2.95 -4.67
CA GLN A 138 3.93 -2.64 -5.33
C GLN A 138 3.00 -3.85 -5.44
N ALA A 139 3.54 -5.05 -5.73
CA ALA A 139 2.75 -6.28 -5.78
C ALA A 139 2.15 -6.64 -4.41
N LEU A 140 2.90 -6.46 -3.32
CA LEU A 140 2.42 -6.73 -1.96
C LEU A 140 1.40 -5.69 -1.49
N HIS A 141 1.57 -4.42 -1.85
CA HIS A 141 0.54 -3.40 -1.64
C HIS A 141 -0.73 -3.72 -2.44
N GLY A 142 -0.60 -4.18 -3.69
CA GLY A 142 -1.71 -4.72 -4.46
C GLY A 142 -2.43 -5.84 -3.69
N LEU A 143 -1.72 -6.86 -3.20
CA LEU A 143 -2.35 -7.90 -2.38
C LEU A 143 -3.11 -7.32 -1.17
N ALA A 144 -2.51 -6.37 -0.46
CA ALA A 144 -3.13 -5.73 0.70
C ALA A 144 -4.42 -4.97 0.33
N LEU A 145 -4.42 -4.25 -0.79
CA LEU A 145 -5.60 -3.57 -1.32
C LEU A 145 -6.69 -4.57 -1.75
N GLY A 146 -6.32 -5.78 -2.16
CA GLY A 146 -7.27 -6.82 -2.56
C GLY A 146 -8.04 -7.29 -1.33
N ILE A 147 -7.33 -7.47 -0.22
CA ILE A 147 -7.93 -7.79 1.08
C ILE A 147 -8.79 -6.61 1.58
N ALA A 148 -8.35 -5.35 1.39
CA ALA A 148 -9.17 -4.18 1.71
C ALA A 148 -10.46 -4.13 0.88
N ALA A 149 -10.40 -4.48 -0.41
CA ALA A 149 -11.58 -4.57 -1.28
C ALA A 149 -12.52 -5.70 -0.84
N VAL A 150 -12.01 -6.83 -0.34
CA VAL A 150 -12.83 -7.87 0.29
C VAL A 150 -13.55 -7.30 1.51
N ALA A 151 -12.84 -6.60 2.41
CA ALA A 151 -13.45 -5.98 3.58
C ALA A 151 -14.59 -5.02 3.22
N LEU A 152 -14.41 -4.19 2.20
CA LEU A 152 -15.45 -3.29 1.68
C LEU A 152 -16.67 -4.03 1.10
N ALA A 153 -16.49 -5.24 0.59
CA ALA A 153 -17.54 -6.02 -0.05
C ALA A 153 -18.34 -6.90 0.92
N VAL A 154 -17.75 -7.31 2.05
CA VAL A 154 -18.35 -8.33 2.94
C VAL A 154 -18.68 -7.82 4.34
N ILE A 155 -18.11 -6.70 4.78
CA ILE A 155 -18.39 -6.13 6.11
C ILE A 155 -19.60 -5.18 6.00
N PRO A 156 -20.70 -5.45 6.73
CA PRO A 156 -21.93 -4.66 6.65
C PRO A 156 -21.87 -3.34 7.40
#